data_AF-A0A7C6MC41-F1
#
_entry.id   AF-A0A7C6MC41-F1
#
_cell.length_a   1.000
_cell.length_b   1.000
_cell.length_c   1.000
_cell.angle_alpha   90.00
_cell.angle_beta   90.00
_cell.angle_gamma   90.00
#
_symmetry.space_group_name_H-M   'P 1'
#
loop_
_entity.id
_entity.type
_entity.pdbx_description
1 polymer ?
#
loop_
_entity_poly.entity_id
_entity_poly.type
_entity_poly.pdbx_seq_one_letter_code
_entity_poly.pdbx_strand_id
1 'polypeptide(L)'
;MKKTMLLIIALMLMFGSFATLSADTADKKESDIYYINAKILKIFPHKLGYYVIYRRGGLKTAQAFIPHEWFDRRDSRAVLNLTDGNIDPYLTFVMRNGEFDHVRVAAKKNLRHNTWGTIAENAIPADRFQIETLAPEF
;
A
#
# COMPACT_ATOMS: atom_id res chain seq x y z
N MET A 1 -64.55 -27.03 5.14
CA MET A 1 -64.12 -26.16 4.02
C MET A 1 -63.62 -24.79 4.49
N LYS A 2 -64.37 -24.00 5.28
CA LYS A 2 -63.90 -22.69 5.80
C LYS A 2 -62.67 -22.76 6.73
N LYS A 3 -62.63 -23.74 7.64
CA LYS A 3 -61.53 -23.91 8.62
C LYS A 3 -60.22 -24.40 7.99
N THR A 4 -60.32 -25.26 6.97
CA THR A 4 -59.17 -25.77 6.20
C THR A 4 -58.60 -24.70 5.28
N MET A 5 -59.44 -23.82 4.73
CA MET A 5 -59.02 -22.66 3.93
C MET A 5 -58.30 -21.61 4.78
N LEU A 6 -58.77 -21.34 6.01
CA LEU A 6 -58.09 -20.46 6.98
C LEU A 6 -56.70 -20.99 7.38
N LEU A 7 -56.53 -22.30 7.48
CA LEU A 7 -55.26 -22.93 7.87
C LEU A 7 -54.20 -22.85 6.76
N ILE A 8 -54.63 -22.93 5.50
CA ILE A 8 -53.74 -22.77 4.33
C ILE A 8 -53.29 -21.30 4.18
N ILE A 9 -54.20 -20.35 4.41
CA ILE A 9 -53.87 -18.90 4.38
C ILE A 9 -52.91 -18.54 5.51
N ALA A 10 -53.11 -19.09 6.72
CA ALA A 10 -52.21 -18.88 7.85
C ALA A 10 -50.82 -19.48 7.62
N LEU A 11 -50.74 -20.64 6.96
CA LEU A 11 -49.46 -21.27 6.60
C LEU A 11 -48.71 -20.46 5.54
N MET A 12 -49.42 -19.91 4.55
CA MET A 12 -48.83 -19.07 3.49
C MET A 12 -48.31 -17.73 4.04
N LEU A 13 -48.97 -17.17 5.05
CA LEU A 13 -48.52 -15.95 5.75
C LEU A 13 -47.29 -16.18 6.65
N MET A 14 -47.10 -17.38 7.20
CA MET A 14 -45.90 -17.71 7.98
C MET A 14 -44.65 -17.96 7.12
N PHE A 15 -44.80 -18.49 5.91
CA PHE A 15 -43.68 -18.69 4.98
C PHE A 15 -43.29 -17.43 4.19
N GLY A 16 -44.17 -16.42 4.10
CA GLY A 16 -43.88 -15.15 3.42
C GLY A 16 -42.88 -14.23 4.16
N SER A 17 -42.67 -14.44 5.45
CA SER A 17 -41.84 -13.57 6.31
C SER A 17 -40.34 -13.87 6.25
N PHE A 18 -39.92 -14.99 5.65
CA PHE A 18 -38.50 -15.35 5.54
C PHE A 18 -37.79 -14.74 4.31
N ALA A 19 -38.53 -14.07 3.43
CA ALA A 19 -37.98 -13.52 2.19
C ALA A 19 -37.46 -12.07 2.29
N THR A 20 -37.48 -11.46 3.49
CA THR A 20 -37.05 -10.06 3.68
C THR A 20 -35.82 -9.89 4.59
N LEU A 21 -34.96 -10.91 4.71
CA LEU A 21 -33.54 -10.61 4.81
C LEU A 21 -33.04 -10.46 3.38
N SER A 22 -33.29 -9.29 2.80
CA SER A 22 -32.44 -8.77 1.75
C SER A 22 -31.03 -8.89 2.28
N ALA A 23 -30.29 -9.83 1.69
CA ALA A 23 -28.85 -9.88 1.85
C ALA A 23 -28.36 -8.44 1.66
N ASP A 24 -27.66 -7.91 2.66
CA ASP A 24 -26.65 -6.89 2.46
C ASP A 24 -25.60 -7.51 1.52
N THR A 25 -25.96 -7.69 0.24
CA THR A 25 -25.03 -7.58 -0.86
C THR A 25 -24.77 -6.08 -1.01
N ALA A 26 -24.20 -5.47 0.03
CA ALA A 26 -23.14 -4.53 -0.24
C ALA A 26 -22.20 -5.34 -1.13
N ASP A 27 -22.17 -5.03 -2.42
CA ASP A 27 -21.10 -5.47 -3.31
C ASP A 27 -19.81 -5.14 -2.57
N LYS A 28 -19.29 -6.09 -1.80
CA LYS A 28 -17.92 -6.08 -1.34
C LYS A 28 -17.13 -6.31 -2.61
N LYS A 29 -17.01 -5.25 -3.40
CA LYS A 29 -16.07 -5.17 -4.50
C LYS A 29 -14.73 -5.39 -3.83
N GLU A 30 -14.27 -6.64 -3.92
CA GLU A 30 -13.01 -7.06 -3.33
C GLU A 30 -11.95 -6.08 -3.81
N SER A 31 -11.31 -5.38 -2.87
CA SER A 31 -10.35 -4.35 -3.24
C SER A 31 -9.17 -5.04 -3.90
N ASP A 32 -8.85 -4.66 -5.12
CA ASP A 32 -7.69 -5.20 -5.82
C ASP A 32 -6.43 -4.61 -5.18
N ILE A 33 -5.69 -5.43 -4.42
CA ILE A 33 -4.43 -5.06 -3.79
C ILE A 33 -3.31 -5.83 -4.49
N TYR A 34 -2.37 -5.09 -5.05
CA TYR A 34 -1.19 -5.67 -5.67
C TYR A 34 0.09 -4.95 -5.27
N TYR A 35 1.21 -5.65 -5.43
CA TYR A 35 2.51 -5.22 -4.97
C TYR A 35 3.48 -5.12 -6.12
N ILE A 36 4.26 -4.06 -6.13
CA ILE A 36 5.35 -3.87 -7.07
C ILE A 36 6.63 -3.84 -6.27
N ASN A 37 7.50 -4.82 -6.53
CA ASN A 37 8.80 -4.91 -5.89
C ASN A 37 9.89 -4.43 -6.82
N ALA A 38 10.75 -3.55 -6.31
CA ALA A 38 11.92 -3.05 -7.02
C ALA A 38 13.17 -3.18 -6.14
N LYS A 39 14.29 -3.60 -6.75
CA LYS A 39 15.57 -3.65 -6.06
C LYS A 39 16.08 -2.23 -5.82
N ILE A 40 16.43 -1.92 -4.57
CA ILE A 40 17.06 -0.66 -4.20
C ILE A 40 18.53 -0.71 -4.62
N LEU A 41 18.98 0.35 -5.27
CA LEU A 41 20.37 0.56 -5.66
C LEU A 41 21.08 1.49 -4.66
N LYS A 42 20.41 2.59 -4.30
CA LYS A 42 20.91 3.56 -3.31
C LYS A 42 19.77 4.17 -2.49
N ILE A 43 20.07 4.49 -1.23
CA ILE A 43 19.25 5.26 -0.31
C ILE A 43 20.11 6.40 0.21
N PHE A 44 19.62 7.62 0.05
CA PHE A 44 20.26 8.82 0.55
C PHE A 44 19.37 9.42 1.63
N PRO A 45 19.83 9.45 2.89
CA PRO A 45 19.16 10.20 3.94
C PRO A 45 19.19 11.71 3.60
N HIS A 46 18.06 12.37 3.75
CA HIS A 46 17.90 13.80 3.59
C HIS A 46 17.07 14.35 4.75
N LYS A 47 17.22 15.62 5.12
CA LYS A 47 16.51 16.20 6.28
C LYS A 47 14.98 16.12 6.19
N LEU A 48 14.43 16.02 4.98
CA LEU A 48 12.98 15.94 4.72
C LEU A 48 12.49 14.51 4.45
N GLY A 49 13.38 13.53 4.31
CA GLY A 49 12.97 12.19 3.88
C GLY A 49 14.11 11.33 3.34
N TYR A 50 13.74 10.26 2.63
CA TYR A 50 14.69 9.39 1.94
C TYR A 50 14.58 9.56 0.43
N TYR A 51 15.71 9.80 -0.23
CA TYR A 51 15.82 9.68 -1.67
C TYR A 51 16.30 8.28 -2.03
N VAL A 52 15.46 7.52 -2.72
CA VAL A 52 15.70 6.13 -3.08
C VAL A 52 15.86 6.02 -4.60
N ILE A 53 16.96 5.42 -5.04
CA ILE A 53 17.17 5.01 -6.42
C ILE A 53 16.91 3.50 -6.49
N TYR A 54 16.01 3.10 -7.37
CA TYR A 54 15.64 1.69 -7.56
C TYR A 54 15.74 1.28 -9.03
N ARG A 55 15.84 -0.02 -9.26
CA ARG A 55 15.85 -0.60 -10.60
C ARG A 55 14.42 -0.72 -11.14
N ARG A 56 14.23 -0.34 -12.40
CA ARG A 56 13.01 -0.61 -13.17
C ARG A 56 13.31 -1.45 -14.40
N GLY A 57 12.31 -1.70 -15.25
CA GLY A 57 12.41 -2.58 -16.41
C GLY A 57 13.71 -2.41 -17.22
N GLY A 58 14.38 -3.53 -17.49
CA GLY A 58 15.65 -3.57 -18.21
C GLY A 58 16.87 -3.12 -17.39
N LEU A 59 17.67 -2.22 -17.96
CA LEU A 59 18.88 -1.63 -17.35
C LEU A 59 18.63 -0.20 -16.84
N LYS A 60 17.37 0.22 -16.72
CA LYS A 60 16.99 1.57 -16.31
C LYS A 60 16.82 1.68 -14.80
N THR A 61 16.89 2.92 -14.31
CA THR A 61 16.63 3.27 -12.92
C THR A 61 15.46 4.24 -12.83
N ALA A 62 14.89 4.33 -11.64
CA ALA A 62 13.88 5.31 -11.27
C ALA A 62 14.15 5.80 -9.84
N GLN A 63 13.41 6.84 -9.46
CA GLN A 63 13.63 7.61 -8.25
C GLN A 63 12.35 7.66 -7.42
N ALA A 64 12.49 7.62 -6.10
CA ALA A 64 11.41 7.91 -5.16
C ALA A 64 11.93 8.85 -4.07
N PHE A 65 11.14 9.87 -3.74
CA PHE A 65 11.39 10.80 -2.66
C PHE A 65 10.33 10.52 -1.60
N ILE A 66 10.72 9.95 -0.47
CA ILE A 66 9.79 9.46 0.55
C ILE A 66 9.87 10.40 1.75
N PRO A 67 8.85 11.23 2.01
CA PRO A 67 8.85 12.18 3.12
C PRO A 67 8.99 11.48 4.49
N HIS A 68 9.68 12.11 5.44
CA HIS A 68 9.82 11.55 6.79
C HIS A 68 8.50 11.41 7.52
N GLU A 69 7.57 12.34 7.30
CA GLU A 69 6.22 12.31 7.87
C GLU A 69 5.45 11.03 7.54
N TRP A 70 5.69 10.42 6.37
CA TRP A 70 5.03 9.17 5.98
C TRP A 70 5.44 7.97 6.83
N PHE A 71 6.60 8.04 7.48
CA PHE A 71 7.07 7.00 8.41
C PHE A 71 6.53 7.18 9.83
N ASP A 72 5.83 8.28 10.12
CA ASP A 72 5.12 8.44 11.38
C ASP A 72 3.97 7.42 11.48
N ARG A 73 3.75 6.87 12.67
CA ARG A 73 2.66 5.94 12.96
C ARG A 73 1.28 6.51 12.63
N ARG A 74 1.11 7.84 12.69
CA ARG A 74 -0.15 8.52 12.39
C ARG A 74 -0.47 8.57 10.90
N ASP A 75 0.56 8.60 10.05
CA ASP A 75 0.42 8.67 8.60
C ASP A 75 0.54 7.27 7.99
N SER A 76 1.63 6.56 8.29
CA SER A 76 1.91 5.19 7.86
C SER A 76 1.91 4.94 6.35
N ARG A 77 1.97 5.98 5.49
CA ARG A 77 2.16 5.83 4.04
C ARG A 77 3.55 5.29 3.68
N ALA A 78 4.49 5.26 4.62
CA ALA A 78 5.79 4.63 4.47
C ALA A 78 6.17 3.78 5.69
N VAL A 79 6.79 2.62 5.42
CA VAL A 79 7.33 1.75 6.47
C VAL A 79 8.80 1.48 6.18
N LEU A 80 9.68 1.75 7.14
CA LEU A 80 11.11 1.42 7.05
C LEU A 80 11.42 0.18 7.90
N ASN A 81 11.85 -0.88 7.24
CA ASN A 81 12.32 -2.10 7.87
C ASN A 81 13.85 -2.20 7.72
N LEU A 82 14.56 -2.08 8.84
CA LEU A 82 16.01 -2.28 8.88
C LEU A 82 16.33 -3.74 9.14
N THR A 83 17.01 -4.37 8.19
CA THR A 83 17.31 -5.80 8.20
C THR A 83 18.81 -6.05 8.43
N ASP A 84 19.12 -7.06 9.25
CA ASP A 84 20.48 -7.54 9.51
C ASP A 84 20.86 -8.75 8.64
N GLY A 85 19.89 -9.36 7.95
CA GLY A 85 20.08 -10.58 7.16
C GLY A 85 20.68 -10.37 5.76
N ASN A 86 20.96 -11.47 5.07
CA ASN A 86 21.42 -11.48 3.68
C ASN A 86 20.27 -11.25 2.68
N ILE A 87 19.46 -10.22 2.93
CA ILE A 87 18.35 -9.82 2.06
C ILE A 87 18.81 -8.58 1.29
N ASP A 88 18.72 -8.64 -0.03
CA ASP A 88 18.96 -7.46 -0.87
C ASP A 88 17.94 -6.37 -0.55
N PRO A 89 18.34 -5.11 -0.32
CA PRO A 89 17.40 -4.03 -0.11
C PRO A 89 16.40 -3.87 -1.25
N TYR A 90 15.14 -3.65 -0.90
CA TYR A 90 14.04 -3.56 -1.85
C TYR A 90 13.01 -2.52 -1.42
N LEU A 91 12.29 -2.00 -2.42
CA LEU A 91 11.21 -1.05 -2.30
C LEU A 91 9.94 -1.74 -2.79
N THR A 92 8.89 -1.76 -1.98
CA THR A 92 7.59 -2.31 -2.35
C THR A 92 6.56 -1.20 -2.40
N PHE A 93 6.00 -0.94 -3.58
CA PHE A 93 4.82 -0.10 -3.71
C PHE A 93 3.59 -0.97 -3.54
N VAL A 94 2.73 -0.60 -2.60
CA VAL A 94 1.44 -1.24 -2.38
C VAL A 94 0.40 -0.39 -3.08
N MET A 95 -0.33 -1.02 -3.99
CA MET A 95 -1.39 -0.39 -4.75
C MET A 95 -2.73 -0.95 -4.30
N ARG A 96 -3.74 -0.09 -4.18
CA ARG A 96 -5.12 -0.47 -3.90
C ARG A 96 -6.01 0.15 -4.95
N ASN A 97 -6.78 -0.67 -5.65
CA ASN A 97 -7.68 -0.23 -6.72
C ASN A 97 -6.97 0.61 -7.81
N GLY A 98 -5.70 0.30 -8.10
CA GLY A 98 -4.89 1.04 -9.07
C GLY A 98 -4.22 2.30 -8.54
N GLU A 99 -4.49 2.71 -7.31
CA GLU A 99 -3.93 3.91 -6.67
C GLU A 99 -2.85 3.54 -5.64
N PHE A 100 -1.95 4.48 -5.38
CA PHE A 100 -0.93 4.32 -4.35
C PHE A 100 -1.57 4.24 -2.96
N ASP A 101 -1.27 3.18 -2.22
CA ASP A 101 -1.75 2.98 -0.84
C ASP A 101 -0.62 3.33 0.14
N HIS A 102 0.50 2.61 0.07
CA HIS A 102 1.69 2.89 0.88
C HIS A 102 2.96 2.30 0.25
N VAL A 103 4.12 2.68 0.78
CA VAL A 103 5.42 2.15 0.38
C VAL A 103 6.13 1.45 1.54
N ARG A 104 6.82 0.35 1.25
CA ARG A 104 7.68 -0.34 2.21
C ARG A 104 9.12 -0.30 1.73
N VAL A 105 10.01 0.14 2.60
CA VAL A 105 11.45 0.21 2.37
C VAL A 105 12.10 -0.85 3.23
N ALA A 106 12.67 -1.88 2.62
CA ALA A 106 13.54 -2.81 3.30
C ALA A 106 14.99 -2.39 3.04
N ALA A 107 15.68 -1.92 4.08
CA ALA A 107 17.05 -1.44 3.98
C ALA A 107 17.97 -2.24 4.91
N LYS A 108 19.29 -2.14 4.68
CA LYS A 108 20.26 -2.73 5.61
C LYS A 108 20.34 -1.90 6.88
N LYS A 109 20.33 -2.54 8.05
CA LYS A 109 20.54 -1.85 9.32
C LYS A 109 21.94 -1.25 9.44
N ASN A 110 22.95 -1.92 8.87
CA ASN A 110 24.29 -1.38 8.78
C ASN A 110 24.33 -0.19 7.82
N LEU A 111 24.41 1.03 8.35
CA LEU A 111 24.50 2.28 7.58
C LEU A 111 25.80 2.42 6.75
N ARG A 112 26.80 1.57 6.99
CA ARG A 112 28.02 1.47 6.16
C ARG A 112 27.83 0.56 4.94
N HIS A 113 26.68 -0.11 4.80
CA HIS A 113 26.41 -0.92 3.63
C HIS A 113 26.39 -0.06 2.37
N ASN A 114 26.85 -0.63 1.24
CA ASN A 114 27.01 0.10 -0.02
C ASN A 114 25.70 0.67 -0.60
N THR A 115 24.53 0.25 -0.12
CA THR A 115 23.22 0.79 -0.51
C THR A 115 22.94 2.12 0.17
N TRP A 116 23.58 2.43 1.30
CA TRP A 116 23.52 3.76 1.88
C TRP A 116 24.49 4.68 1.14
N GLY A 117 24.03 5.90 0.89
CA GLY A 117 24.81 6.95 0.26
C GLY A 117 24.75 8.24 1.06
N THR A 118 25.68 9.13 0.75
CA THR A 118 25.68 10.49 1.26
C THR A 118 25.40 11.42 0.09
N ILE A 119 24.58 12.43 0.33
CA ILE A 119 24.28 13.49 -0.63
C ILE A 119 24.42 14.84 0.07
N ALA A 120 24.88 15.86 -0.65
CA ALA A 120 24.92 17.20 -0.10
C ALA A 120 23.49 17.68 0.17
N GLU A 121 23.28 18.40 1.28
CA GLU A 121 21.95 18.82 1.72
C GLU A 121 21.24 19.71 0.68
N ASN A 122 22.00 20.48 -0.08
CA ASN A 122 21.49 21.37 -1.13
C ASN A 122 21.37 20.70 -2.52
N ALA A 123 21.75 19.43 -2.67
CA ALA A 123 21.70 18.76 -3.96
C ALA A 123 20.30 18.27 -4.35
N ILE A 124 19.39 18.12 -3.37
CA ILE A 124 17.99 17.76 -3.62
C ILE A 124 17.09 18.93 -3.21
N PRO A 125 16.35 19.53 -4.17
CA PRO A 125 15.35 20.53 -3.87
C PRO A 125 14.27 20.04 -2.90
N ALA A 126 13.84 20.91 -1.98
CA ALA A 126 12.92 20.55 -0.90
C ALA A 126 11.50 20.17 -1.38
N ASP A 127 11.07 20.77 -2.49
CA ASP A 127 9.79 20.52 -3.17
C ASP A 127 9.65 19.05 -3.63
N ARG A 128 10.76 18.35 -3.85
CA ARG A 128 10.75 16.91 -4.20
C ARG A 128 10.12 16.03 -3.12
N PHE A 129 10.08 16.50 -1.87
CA PHE A 129 9.45 15.82 -0.74
C PHE A 129 8.04 16.34 -0.43
N GLN A 130 7.52 17.33 -1.17
CA GLN A 130 6.16 17.85 -0.99
C GLN A 130 5.20 17.09 -1.92
N ILE A 131 5.03 15.80 -1.64
CA ILE A 131 4.22 14.90 -2.45
C ILE A 131 3.19 14.18 -1.58
N GLU A 132 2.08 13.78 -2.19
CA GLU A 132 1.01 13.03 -1.52
C GLU A 132 0.95 11.56 -1.94
N THR A 133 1.59 11.22 -3.07
CA THR A 133 1.54 9.90 -3.70
C THR A 133 2.86 9.57 -4.41
N LEU A 134 3.15 8.28 -4.54
CA LEU A 134 4.24 7.78 -5.38
C LEU A 134 3.67 7.05 -6.59
N ALA A 135 4.09 7.48 -7.77
CA ALA A 135 3.85 6.76 -9.01
C ALA A 135 5.07 5.85 -9.30
N PRO A 136 4.94 4.51 -9.17
CA PRO A 136 6.02 3.61 -9.56
C PRO A 136 6.30 3.71 -11.07
N GLU A 137 7.58 3.86 -11.42
CA GLU A 137 8.02 3.81 -12.82
C GLU A 137 8.48 2.39 -13.16
N PHE A 138 7.78 1.74 -14.09
CA PHE A 138 8.07 0.37 -14.55
C PHE A 138 8.95 0.36 -15.79
#